data_AF-Q9ZEY7-F1
#
_entry.id   AF-Q9ZEY7-F1
#
_cell.length_a   1.000
_cell.length_b   1.000
_cell.length_c   1.000
_cell.angle_alpha   90.00
_cell.angle_beta   90.00
_cell.angle_gamma   90.00
#
_symmetry.space_group_name_H-M   'P 1'
#
loop_
_entity.id
_entity.type
_entity.pdbx_description
1 polymer ?
#
loop_
_entity_poly.entity_id
_entity_poly.type
_entity_poly.pdbx_seq_one_letter_code
_entity_poly.pdbx_strand_id
1 'polypeptide(L)' 'QKRLGWMGTMDVNSIKNKVASSIVAISSVHLLRLFMEAEKILDNKIMLCVIIHLTFVLSAFGMAYIDKMSKKKHILH' A
#
# COMPACT_ATOMS: atom_id res chain seq x y z
N GLN A 1 -25.22 -22.07 -16.69
CA GLN A 1 -24.20 -21.07 -16.26
C GLN A 1 -23.88 -21.27 -14.78
N LYS A 2 -22.85 -22.06 -14.44
CA LYS A 2 -22.45 -22.30 -13.05
C LYS A 2 -21.15 -21.53 -12.79
N ARG A 3 -21.25 -20.29 -12.33
CA ARG A 3 -20.09 -19.57 -11.79
C ARG A 3 -19.77 -20.21 -10.45
N LEU A 4 -18.67 -20.95 -10.41
CA LEU A 4 -18.18 -21.65 -9.22
C LEU A 4 -17.72 -20.61 -8.18
N GLY A 5 -18.26 -20.68 -6.96
CA GLY A 5 -18.03 -19.72 -5.85
C GLY A 5 -16.59 -19.63 -5.31
N TRP A 6 -15.64 -20.30 -5.96
CA TRP A 6 -14.20 -20.24 -5.68
C TRP A 6 -13.52 -18.99 -6.29
N MET A 7 -14.06 -18.43 -7.39
CA MET A 7 -13.37 -17.39 -8.17
C MET A 7 -13.53 -15.96 -7.60
N GLY A 8 -14.23 -15.79 -6.48
CA GLY A 8 -14.67 -14.47 -6.01
C GLY A 8 -13.72 -13.73 -5.08
N THR A 9 -12.86 -14.45 -4.34
CA THR A 9 -12.11 -13.86 -3.21
C THR A 9 -10.59 -13.93 -3.35
N MET A 10 -10.08 -14.84 -4.18
CA MET A 10 -8.63 -15.01 -4.40
C MET A 10 -8.03 -13.94 -5.32
N ASP A 11 -8.80 -13.44 -6.28
CA ASP A 11 -8.37 -12.38 -7.19
C ASP A 11 -8.41 -11.00 -6.51
N VAL A 12 -9.50 -10.66 -5.81
CA VAL A 12 -9.67 -9.34 -5.20
C VAL A 12 -8.67 -9.03 -4.08
N ASN A 13 -8.24 -10.00 -3.26
CA ASN A 13 -7.29 -9.73 -2.18
C ASN A 13 -5.88 -9.49 -2.73
N SER A 14 -5.47 -10.29 -3.72
CA SER A 14 -4.19 -10.14 -4.42
C SER A 14 -4.16 -8.86 -5.27
N ILE A 15 -5.27 -8.53 -5.94
CA ILE A 15 -5.43 -7.29 -6.70
C ILE A 15 -5.36 -6.08 -5.75
N LYS A 16 -6.07 -6.09 -4.62
CA LYS A 16 -6.00 -5.00 -3.63
C LYS A 16 -4.58 -4.76 -3.15
N ASN A 17 -3.82 -5.82 -2.84
CA ASN A 17 -2.45 -5.68 -2.37
C ASN A 17 -1.51 -5.14 -3.46
N LYS A 18 -1.70 -5.57 -4.72
CA LYS A 18 -0.97 -5.03 -5.89
C LYS A 18 -1.29 -3.56 -6.15
N VAL A 19 -2.57 -3.18 -6.07
CA VAL A 19 -3.02 -1.79 -6.25
C VAL A 19 -2.45 -0.91 -5.14
N ALA A 20 -2.57 -1.33 -3.88
CA ALA A 20 -1.98 -0.62 -2.75
C ALA A 20 -0.48 -0.41 -2.95
N SER A 21 0.27 -1.46 -3.31
CA SER A 21 1.70 -1.37 -3.59
C SER A 21 2.05 -0.39 -4.71
N SER A 22 1.24 -0.32 -5.78
CA SER A 22 1.46 0.64 -6.88
C SER A 22 1.27 2.09 -6.41
N ILE A 23 0.24 2.35 -5.59
CA ILE A 23 0.00 3.68 -5.04
C ILE A 23 1.15 4.10 -4.09
N VAL A 24 1.73 3.16 -3.32
CA VAL A 24 2.90 3.45 -2.45
C VAL A 24 4.07 3.91 -3.31
N ALA A 25 4.34 3.18 -4.39
CA ALA A 25 5.47 3.45 -5.28
C ALA A 25 5.36 4.84 -5.94
N ILE A 26 4.15 5.23 -6.39
CA ILE A 26 3.90 6.56 -6.95
C ILE A 26 4.13 7.65 -5.89
N SER A 27 3.66 7.42 -4.65
CA SER A 27 3.89 8.34 -3.53
C SER A 27 5.39 8.53 -3.23
N SER A 28 6.21 7.47 -3.29
CA SER A 28 7.66 7.55 -3.07
C SER A 28 8.37 8.46 -4.09
N VAL A 29 7.99 8.39 -5.37
CA VAL A 29 8.55 9.28 -6.41
C VAL A 29 8.19 10.73 -6.11
N HIS A 30 6.99 10.98 -5.59
CA HIS A 30 6.53 12.30 -5.23
C HIS A 30 7.33 12.89 -4.07
N LEU A 31 7.61 12.09 -3.03
CA LEU A 31 8.42 12.51 -1.90
C LEU A 31 9.85 12.85 -2.34
N LEU A 32 10.45 12.04 -3.22
CA LEU A 32 11.82 12.28 -3.71
C LEU A 32 11.92 13.59 -4.51
N ARG A 33 10.92 13.90 -5.35
CA ARG A 33 10.84 15.18 -6.06
C ARG A 33 10.69 16.35 -5.09
N LEU A 34 9.80 16.24 -4.10
CA LEU A 34 9.60 17.29 -3.10
C LEU A 34 10.84 17.47 -2.22
N PHE A 35 11.59 16.40 -1.97
CA PHE A 35 12.85 16.42 -1.24
C PHE A 35 13.97 17.10 -2.04
N MET A 36 14.03 16.90 -3.37
CA MET A 36 14.98 17.63 -4.23
C MET A 36 14.67 19.12 -4.32
N GLU A 37 13.38 19.50 -4.26
CA GLU A 37 12.94 20.89 -4.24
C GLU A 37 12.99 21.50 -2.81
N ALA A 38 13.28 20.69 -1.79
CA ALA A 38 13.21 21.06 -0.37
C ALA A 38 14.17 22.19 0.02
N GLU A 39 15.34 22.28 -0.62
CA GLU A 39 16.29 23.38 -0.40
C GLU A 39 15.69 24.76 -0.69
N LYS A 40 14.56 24.84 -1.41
CA LYS A 40 13.95 26.09 -1.85
C LYS A 40 12.59 26.37 -1.20
N ILE A 41 11.98 25.40 -0.51
CA ILE A 41 10.60 25.49 0.01
C ILE A 41 10.58 25.24 1.52
N LEU A 42 9.91 26.14 2.25
CA LEU A 42 9.66 26.12 3.70
C LEU A 42 9.55 24.69 4.31
N ASP A 43 10.44 24.37 5.25
CA ASP A 43 10.59 23.08 5.97
C ASP A 43 9.27 22.37 6.33
N ASN A 44 8.24 23.13 6.70
CA ASN A 44 6.95 22.61 7.12
C ASN A 44 6.25 21.73 6.05
N LYS A 45 6.43 22.02 4.76
CA LYS A 45 5.79 21.22 3.69
C LYS A 45 6.46 19.86 3.50
N ILE A 46 7.77 19.78 3.71
CA ILE A 46 8.53 18.54 3.59
C ILE A 46 8.18 17.60 4.74
N MET A 47 8.12 18.12 5.97
CA MET A 47 7.73 17.35 7.15
C MET A 47 6.33 16.71 7.00
N LEU A 48 5.34 17.47 6.52
CA LEU A 48 4.00 16.93 6.25
C LEU A 48 4.02 15.85 5.15
N CYS A 49 4.81 16.03 4.10
CA CYS A 49 4.91 15.04 3.01
C CYS A 49 5.54 13.73 3.51
N VAL A 50 6.57 13.81 4.35
CA VAL A 50 7.18 12.64 5.01
C VAL A 50 6.16 11.92 5.89
N ILE A 51 5.37 12.64 6.69
CA ILE A 51 4.33 12.05 7.55
C ILE A 51 3.26 11.32 6.72
N ILE A 52 2.80 11.93 5.62
CA ILE A 52 1.84 11.31 4.70
C ILE A 52 2.44 10.06 4.06
N HIS A 53 3.70 10.12 3.63
CA HIS A 53 4.39 8.96 3.05
C HIS A 53 4.53 7.82 4.07
N LEU A 54 4.94 8.13 5.30
CA LEU A 54 5.04 7.16 6.38
C LEU A 54 3.70 6.47 6.66
N THR A 55 2.62 7.25 6.69
CA THR A 55 1.24 6.72 6.85
C THR A 55 0.89 5.76 5.71
N PHE A 56 1.30 6.09 4.48
CA PHE A 56 1.08 5.26 3.31
C PHE A 56 1.86 3.94 3.36
N VAL A 57 3.13 3.99 3.81
CA VAL A 57 3.97 2.80 4.04
C VAL A 57 3.40 1.91 5.13
N LEU A 58 2.96 2.49 6.26
CA LEU A 58 2.31 1.75 7.34
C LEU A 58 1.02 1.07 6.88
N SER A 59 0.22 1.73 6.06
CA SER A 59 -1.01 1.16 5.49
C SER A 59 -0.71 -0.04 4.58
N ALA A 60 0.33 0.05 3.75
CA ALA A 60 0.77 -1.06 2.91
C ALA A 60 1.30 -2.25 3.75
N PHE A 61 2.03 -1.95 4.84
CA PHE A 61 2.50 -2.97 5.76
C PHE A 61 1.32 -3.65 6.50
N GLY A 62 0.29 -2.87 6.88
CA GLY A 62 -0.95 -3.39 7.44
C GLY A 62 -1.69 -4.33 6.50
N MET A 63 -1.83 -3.96 5.22
CA MET A 63 -2.42 -4.85 4.21
C MET A 63 -1.61 -6.13 4.02
N ALA A 64 -0.27 -6.03 3.99
CA ALA A 64 0.60 -7.20 3.93
C ALA A 64 0.49 -8.10 5.18
N TYR A 65 0.31 -7.50 6.37
CA TYR A 65 0.11 -8.22 7.62
C TYR A 65 -1.24 -8.95 7.64
N ILE A 66 -2.32 -8.28 7.20
CA ILE A 66 -3.65 -8.88 7.07
C ILE A 66 -3.63 -10.03 6.04
N ASP A 67 -2.94 -9.88 4.90
CA ASP A 67 -2.78 -10.97 3.91
C ASP A 67 -2.04 -12.17 4.52
N LYS A 68 -0.97 -11.93 5.29
CA LYS A 68 -0.20 -12.98 5.98
C LYS A 68 -1.03 -13.71 7.04
N MET A 69 -1.86 -13.00 7.80
CA MET A 69 -2.79 -13.60 8.76
C MET A 69 -3.88 -14.41 8.07
N SER A 70 -4.45 -13.88 6.98
CA SER A 70 -5.51 -14.55 6.22
C SER A 70 -5.00 -15.85 5.59
N LYS A 71 -3.77 -15.85 5.06
CA LYS A 71 -3.11 -17.07 4.53
C LYS A 71 -2.90 -18.14 5.59
N LYS A 72 -2.50 -17.80 6.82
CA LYS A 72 -2.37 -18.79 7.91
C LYS A 72 -3.69 -19.48 8.25
N LYS A 73 -4.83 -18.80 8.07
CA LYS A 73 -6.16 -19.35 8.39
C LYS A 73 -6.67 -20.35 7.33
N HIS A 74 -6.14 -20.31 6.11
CA HIS A 74 -6.52 -21.20 5.01
C HIS A 74 -5.71 -22.52 4.96
N ILE A 75 -4.68 -22.68 5.81
CA ILE A 75 -3.83 -23.89 5.80
C ILE A 75 -4.25 -24.89 6.92
N LEU A 76 -5.16 -24.48 7.81
CA LEU A 76 -5.64 -25.27 8.95
C LEU A 76 -7.05 -25.86 8.75
N HIS A 77 -7.61 -25.75 7.55
CA HIS A 77 -8.90 -26.32 7.14
C HIS A 77 -8.77 -26.91 5.74
#